data_AF-A0A6G1ERD0-F1
#
_entry.id   AF-A0A6G1ERD0-F1
#
_cell.length_a   1.000
_cell.length_b   1.000
_cell.length_c   1.000
_cell.angle_alpha   90.00
_cell.angle_beta   90.00
_cell.angle_gamma   90.00
#
_symmetry.space_group_name_H-M   'P 1'
#
loop_
_entity.id
_entity.type
_entity.pdbx_description
1 polymer ?
#
loop_
_entity_poly.entity_id
_entity_poly.type
_entity_poly.pdbx_seq_one_letter_code
_entity_poly.pdbx_strand_id
1 'polypeptide(L)'
;MVITTRVAEANMHRILVDGGSSADILFMSSFDQMQIPHSRLTKAEQPLKGFNGDLLEALGQIELLVCFSWVTRAHMKAVIFDVVNLPYA
;
A
#
# COMPACT_ATOMS: atom_id res chain seq x y z
N MET A 1 5.48 12.33 1.12
CA MET A 1 6.90 12.06 0.79
C MET A 1 6.95 10.75 0.01
N VAL A 2 7.52 10.69 -1.19
CA VAL A 2 7.64 9.41 -1.92
C VAL A 2 8.86 8.68 -1.39
N ILE A 3 8.66 7.60 -0.64
CA ILE A 3 9.76 6.75 -0.15
C ILE A 3 9.85 5.54 -1.06
N THR A 4 11.05 5.25 -1.56
CA THR A 4 11.33 3.97 -2.23
C THR A 4 11.81 3.00 -1.16
N THR A 5 11.04 1.95 -0.91
CA THR A 5 11.33 0.94 0.10
C THR A 5 10.97 -0.45 -0.42
N ARG A 6 11.64 -1.47 0.12
CA ARG A 6 11.31 -2.87 -0.13
C ARG A 6 10.11 -3.28 0.71
N VAL A 7 9.19 -3.96 0.05
CA VAL A 7 8.02 -4.54 0.70
C VAL A 7 7.99 -6.00 0.35
N ALA A 8 7.94 -6.86 1.37
CA ALA A 8 7.84 -8.31 1.20
C ALA A 8 8.82 -8.86 0.13
N GLU A 9 10.09 -8.40 0.17
CA GLU A 9 11.18 -8.79 -0.75
C GLU A 9 11.06 -8.31 -2.21
N ALA A 10 9.94 -7.73 -2.61
CA ALA A 10 9.80 -7.06 -3.90
C ALA A 10 10.47 -5.68 -3.88
N ASN A 11 11.29 -5.39 -4.90
CA ASN A 11 11.82 -4.05 -5.15
C ASN A 11 10.68 -3.15 -5.64
N MET A 12 9.87 -2.63 -4.72
CA MET A 12 8.80 -1.72 -5.10
C MET A 12 9.32 -0.32 -5.41
N HIS A 13 9.03 0.13 -6.63
CA HIS A 13 9.21 1.51 -7.01
C HIS A 13 7.96 2.31 -6.60
N ARG A 14 8.12 3.12 -5.55
CA ARG A 14 7.24 4.20 -5.10
C ARG A 14 6.04 3.77 -4.25
N ILE A 15 6.25 3.74 -2.93
CA ILE A 15 5.16 3.76 -1.96
C ILE A 15 5.00 5.20 -1.50
N LEU A 16 3.79 5.72 -1.62
CA LEU A 16 3.40 6.98 -1.00
C LEU A 16 3.07 6.69 0.45
N VAL A 17 4.07 6.86 1.34
CA VAL A 17 3.81 6.93 2.77
C VAL A 17 3.60 8.40 3.09
N ASP A 18 2.35 8.81 3.25
CA ASP A 18 2.03 10.14 3.75
C ASP A 18 1.70 10.03 5.25
N GLY A 19 2.63 10.49 6.10
CA GLY A 19 2.48 10.48 7.55
C GLY A 19 1.40 11.44 8.07
N GLY A 20 0.74 12.21 7.20
CA GLY A 20 -0.46 12.99 7.48
C GLY A 20 -1.72 12.47 6.78
N SER A 21 -1.63 11.43 5.95
CA SER A 21 -2.78 10.80 5.31
C SER A 21 -3.47 9.84 6.27
N SER A 22 -4.79 9.82 6.22
CA SER A 22 -5.61 8.88 7.00
C SER A 22 -5.65 7.47 6.40
N ALA A 23 -5.03 7.25 5.23
CA ALA A 23 -5.01 5.95 4.54
C ALA A 23 -3.66 5.67 3.85
N ASP A 24 -3.20 4.42 3.95
CA ASP A 24 -2.07 3.86 3.23
C ASP A 24 -2.59 3.10 2.01
N ILE A 25 -2.31 3.59 0.79
CA ILE A 25 -2.90 3.05 -0.46
C ILE A 25 -1.86 2.27 -1.27
N LEU A 26 -2.25 1.09 -1.76
CA LEU A 26 -1.46 0.30 -2.71
C LEU A 26 -2.23 0.13 -4.03
N PHE A 27 -1.59 0.46 -5.15
CA PHE A 27 -2.22 0.23 -6.46
C PHE A 27 -2.21 -1.25 -6.82
N MET A 28 -3.27 -1.72 -7.48
CA MET A 28 -3.35 -3.11 -7.95
C MET A 28 -2.18 -3.48 -8.88
N SER A 29 -1.76 -2.58 -9.76
CA SER A 29 -0.59 -2.79 -10.63
C SER A 29 0.71 -3.02 -9.85
N SER A 30 0.85 -2.32 -8.73
CA SER A 30 1.95 -2.48 -7.78
C SER A 30 1.84 -3.82 -7.05
N PHE A 31 0.65 -4.15 -6.54
CA PHE A 31 0.37 -5.44 -5.90
C PHE A 31 0.70 -6.64 -6.80
N ASP A 32 0.31 -6.58 -8.08
CA ASP A 32 0.60 -7.60 -9.09
C ASP A 32 2.12 -7.78 -9.31
N GLN A 33 2.89 -6.69 -9.27
CA GLN A 33 4.35 -6.73 -9.39
C GLN A 33 5.04 -7.39 -8.19
N MET A 34 4.40 -7.42 -7.02
CA MET A 34 4.92 -8.15 -5.85
C MET A 34 4.77 -9.65 -5.98
N GLN A 35 4.00 -10.12 -6.97
CA GLN A 35 3.69 -11.54 -7.16
C GLN A 35 3.03 -12.18 -5.93
N ILE A 36 2.31 -11.37 -5.14
CA ILE A 36 1.55 -11.86 -3.99
C ILE A 36 0.23 -12.45 -4.50
N PRO A 37 -0.17 -13.66 -4.05
CA PRO A 37 -1.46 -14.22 -4.43
C PRO A 37 -2.61 -13.31 -4.01
N HIS A 38 -3.53 -13.05 -4.94
CA HIS A 38 -4.73 -12.23 -4.69
C HIS A 38 -5.62 -12.81 -3.57
N SER A 39 -5.51 -14.11 -3.29
CA SER A 39 -6.18 -14.78 -2.17
C SER A 39 -5.71 -14.30 -0.79
N ARG A 40 -4.61 -13.54 -0.71
CA ARG A 40 -4.15 -12.89 0.53
C ARG A 40 -4.83 -11.56 0.80
N LEU A 41 -5.58 -11.01 -0.16
CA LEU A 41 -6.38 -9.81 0.06
C LEU A 41 -7.52 -10.15 1.01
N THR A 42 -7.65 -9.36 2.08
CA THR A 42 -8.80 -9.40 2.98
C THR A 42 -9.83 -8.36 2.56
N LYS A 43 -11.08 -8.51 3.01
CA LYS A 43 -12.11 -7.49 2.77
C LYS A 43 -11.70 -6.19 3.45
N ALA A 44 -11.77 -5.08 2.73
CA ALA A 44 -11.57 -3.76 3.31
C ALA A 44 -12.71 -3.42 4.28
N GLU A 45 -12.37 -2.93 5.48
CA GLU A 45 -13.38 -2.61 6.50
C GLU A 45 -14.19 -1.36 6.16
N GLN A 46 -13.57 -0.39 5.47
CA GLN A 46 -14.19 0.89 5.12
C GLN A 46 -13.79 1.36 3.72
N PRO A 47 -14.70 2.01 2.98
CA PRO A 47 -14.35 2.67 1.73
C PRO A 47 -13.43 3.88 1.98
N LEU A 48 -12.49 4.11 1.07
CA LEU A 48 -11.60 5.26 1.10
C LEU A 48 -12.35 6.51 0.67
N LYS A 49 -12.19 7.61 1.40
CA LYS A 49 -12.80 8.89 1.04
C LYS A 49 -11.78 9.77 0.30
N GLY A 50 -12.05 10.02 -0.98
CA GLY A 50 -11.25 10.90 -1.82
C GLY A 50 -11.43 12.38 -1.48
N PHE A 51 -10.52 13.21 -2.00
CA PHE A 51 -10.51 14.66 -1.76
C PHE A 51 -11.79 15.37 -2.23
N ASN A 52 -12.45 14.85 -3.27
CA ASN A 52 -13.72 15.40 -3.78
C ASN A 52 -14.95 14.91 -2.98
N GLY A 53 -14.75 14.10 -1.93
CA GLY A 53 -15.83 13.47 -1.19
C GLY A 53 -16.31 12.14 -1.78
N ASP A 54 -15.75 11.73 -2.92
CA ASP A 54 -16.03 10.45 -3.55
C ASP A 54 -15.59 9.29 -2.64
N LEU A 55 -16.43 8.25 -2.58
CA LEU A 55 -16.09 7.01 -1.91
C LEU A 55 -15.49 6.05 -2.94
N LEU A 56 -14.25 5.64 -2.69
CA LEU A 56 -13.56 4.62 -3.45
C LEU A 56 -13.58 3.32 -2.66
N GLU A 57 -14.25 2.31 -3.19
CA GLU A 57 -14.16 0.96 -2.63
C GLU A 57 -12.79 0.37 -2.96
N ALA A 58 -12.05 -0.01 -1.91
CA ALA A 58 -10.85 -0.82 -2.08
C ALA A 58 -11.24 -2.23 -2.49
N LEU A 59 -10.43 -2.84 -3.36
CA LEU A 59 -10.56 -4.24 -3.76
C LEU A 59 -10.32 -5.18 -2.58
N GLY A 60 -9.52 -4.73 -1.62
CA GLY A 60 -9.21 -5.42 -0.39
C GLY A 60 -8.12 -4.72 0.39
N GLN A 61 -7.70 -5.35 1.47
CA GLN A 61 -6.61 -4.91 2.31
C GLN A 61 -5.50 -5.96 2.36
N ILE A 62 -4.27 -5.51 2.57
CA ILE A 62 -3.14 -6.39 2.86
C ILE A 62 -2.21 -5.76 3.88
N GLU A 63 -1.81 -6.56 4.87
CA GLU A 63 -0.74 -6.18 5.79
C GLU A 63 0.62 -6.53 5.19
N LEU A 64 1.50 -5.54 5.08
CA LEU A 64 2.82 -5.68 4.51
C LEU A 64 3.89 -5.10 5.42
N LEU A 65 5.04 -5.77 5.50
CA LEU A 65 6.21 -5.26 6.19
C LEU A 65 6.94 -4.24 5.30
N VAL A 66 7.01 -3.00 5.78
CA VAL A 66 7.68 -1.88 5.11
C VAL A 66 8.97 -1.55 5.84
N CYS A 67 10.08 -1.48 5.10
CA CYS A 67 11.41 -1.22 5.67
C CYS A 67 11.84 0.25 5.47
N PHE A 68 11.84 1.08 6.52
CA PHE A 68 12.06 2.52 6.37
C PHE A 68 13.53 2.93 6.23
N SER A 69 14.49 2.00 6.37
CA SER A 69 15.93 2.27 6.18
C SER A 69 16.69 1.06 5.64
N TRP A 70 17.81 1.31 4.97
CA TRP A 70 18.71 0.29 4.39
C TRP A 70 20.00 0.07 5.20
N VAL A 71 20.07 0.60 6.42
CA VAL A 71 21.26 0.55 7.28
C VAL A 71 20.94 -0.31 8.49
N THR A 72 21.94 -1.02 9.02
CA THR A 72 22.03 -2.05 10.10
C THR A 72 20.97 -2.14 11.21
N ARG A 73 20.07 -1.16 11.36
CA ARG A 73 18.77 -1.27 12.05
C ARG A 73 17.66 -0.90 11.07
N ALA A 74 17.33 -1.82 10.19
CA ALA A 74 16.13 -1.78 9.38
C ALA A 74 14.92 -1.69 10.32
N HIS A 75 14.30 -0.51 10.43
CA HIS A 75 13.02 -0.39 11.10
C HIS A 75 11.95 -0.90 10.15
N MET A 76 11.52 -2.14 10.38
CA MET A 76 10.36 -2.72 9.71
C MET A 76 9.11 -2.36 10.49
N LYS A 77 8.07 -1.91 9.78
CA LYS A 77 6.74 -1.71 10.36
C LYS A 77 5.75 -2.50 9.52
N ALA A 78 4.84 -3.21 10.18
CA ALA A 78 3.67 -3.73 9.51
C ALA A 78 2.70 -2.57 9.23
N VAL A 79 2.28 -2.46 7.98
CA VAL A 79 1.38 -1.42 7.49
C VAL A 79 0.26 -2.12 6.71
N ILE A 80 -0.99 -1.76 7.02
CA ILE A 80 -2.15 -2.25 6.29
C ILE A 80 -2.37 -1.30 5.12
N PHE A 81 -2.34 -1.84 3.91
CA PHE A 81 -2.62 -1.09 2.70
C PHE A 81 -3.99 -1.43 2.15
N ASP A 82 -4.75 -0.40 1.77
CA ASP A 82 -5.94 -0.55 0.95
C ASP A 82 -5.54 -0.69 -0.53
N VAL A 83 -5.89 -1.81 -1.13
CA VAL A 83 -5.56 -2.11 -2.53
C VAL A 83 -6.65 -1.54 -3.44
N VAL A 84 -6.27 -0.64 -4.34
CA VAL A 84 -7.21 0.05 -5.23
C VAL A 84 -6.88 -0.20 -6.70
N ASN A 85 -7.92 -0.35 -7.51
CA ASN A 85 -7.82 -0.38 -8.97
C ASN A 85 -8.27 0.95 -9.54
N LEU A 86 -7.41 1.97 -9.41
CA LEU A 86 -7.63 3.26 -10.05
C LEU A 86 -6.87 3.28 -11.38
N PRO A 87 -7.51 3.64 -12.51
CA PRO A 87 -6.76 4.04 -13.68
C PRO A 87 -5.94 5.26 -13.29
N TYR A 88 -4.63 5.24 -13.61
CA TYR A 88 -3.70 6.34 -13.32
C TYR A 88 -4.38 7.70 -13.60
N ALA A 89 -4.48 8.54 -12.56
CA ALA A 89 -4.83 9.95 -12.71
C ALA A 89 -3.64 10.71 -13.32
#